data_AF-A0A2X1WLG6-F1
#
_entry.id   AF-A0A2X1WLG6-F1
#
_cell.length_a   1.000
_cell.length_b   1.000
_cell.length_c   1.000
_cell.angle_alpha   90.00
_cell.angle_beta   90.00
_cell.angle_gamma   90.00
#
_symmetry.space_group_name_H-M   'P 1'
#
loop_
_entity.id
_entity.type
_entity.pdbx_description
1 polymer ?
#
loop_
_entity_poly.entity_id
_entity_poly.type
_entity_poly.pdbx_seq_one_letter_code
_entity_poly.pdbx_strand_id
1 'polypeptide(L)'
;MFVSDRVILTTPTIFSDSPAAVAEAWLKKGAERLHLVDLNGAFAGRPKNKAAIDAILKAVDREIPVQIGGGIRDMATIEHYLDSGIDYVIIGTGSR
;
A
#
# COMPACT_ATOMS: atom_id res chain seq x y z
N MET A 1 0.06 -11.30 -4.36
CA MET A 1 -0.42 -11.01 -5.73
C MET A 1 0.74 -11.30 -6.68
N PHE A 2 0.69 -12.42 -7.39
CA PHE A 2 1.67 -12.72 -8.44
C PHE A 2 1.34 -11.85 -9.66
N VAL A 3 2.36 -11.26 -10.29
CA VAL A 3 2.26 -10.64 -11.61
C VAL A 3 3.26 -11.37 -12.50
N SER A 4 2.76 -12.14 -13.46
CA SER A 4 3.56 -12.68 -14.56
C SER A 4 3.29 -11.88 -15.82
N ASP A 5 4.39 -11.56 -16.48
CA ASP A 5 4.61 -11.11 -17.86
C ASP A 5 3.98 -9.80 -18.35
N ARG A 6 4.90 -8.82 -18.46
CA ARG A 6 4.97 -7.72 -19.44
C ARG A 6 3.64 -7.10 -19.87
N VAL A 7 3.17 -6.15 -19.07
CA VAL A 7 2.27 -5.08 -19.51
C VAL A 7 2.99 -3.75 -19.34
N ILE A 8 3.13 -3.00 -20.43
CA ILE A 8 3.49 -1.59 -20.37
C ILE A 8 2.31 -0.87 -19.69
N LEU A 9 2.52 -0.38 -18.47
CA LEU A 9 1.48 0.20 -17.59
C LEU A 9 1.04 1.60 -18.05
N THR A 10 0.46 1.73 -19.25
CA THR A 10 -0.17 2.99 -19.67
C THR A 10 -1.63 3.10 -19.22
N THR A 11 -2.29 1.98 -18.95
CA THR A 11 -3.68 1.94 -18.48
C THR A 11 -3.78 1.06 -17.23
N PRO A 12 -4.14 1.61 -16.06
CA PRO A 12 -4.38 0.79 -14.87
C PRO A 12 -5.70 0.04 -14.99
N THR A 13 -5.72 -1.22 -14.58
CA THR A 13 -6.98 -1.94 -14.33
C THR A 13 -7.46 -1.59 -12.92
N ILE A 14 -8.66 -1.04 -12.81
CA ILE A 14 -9.28 -0.71 -11.53
C ILE A 14 -10.14 -1.90 -11.10
N PHE A 15 -9.79 -2.51 -9.97
CA PHE A 15 -10.53 -3.65 -9.40
C PHE A 15 -11.61 -3.24 -8.39
N SER A 16 -11.52 -2.02 -7.85
CA SER A 16 -12.50 -1.45 -6.91
C SER A 16 -12.30 0.06 -6.79
N ASP A 17 -13.40 0.79 -6.60
CA ASP A 17 -13.40 2.23 -6.35
C ASP A 17 -13.28 2.59 -4.85
N SER A 18 -13.37 1.60 -3.95
CA SER A 18 -13.30 1.81 -2.49
C SER A 18 -12.20 0.95 -1.85
N PRO A 19 -11.00 1.50 -1.65
CA PRO A 19 -9.90 0.82 -0.96
C PRO A 19 -10.29 0.33 0.45
N ALA A 20 -11.10 1.12 1.17
CA ALA A 20 -11.62 0.77 2.48
C ALA A 20 -12.50 -0.50 2.44
N ALA A 21 -13.44 -0.57 1.49
CA ALA A 21 -14.33 -1.74 1.36
C ALA A 21 -13.55 -3.02 1.04
N VAL A 22 -12.49 -2.91 0.23
CA VAL A 22 -11.58 -4.04 -0.06
C VAL A 22 -10.86 -4.48 1.21
N ALA A 23 -10.34 -3.54 2.01
CA ALA A 23 -9.66 -3.84 3.27
C ALA A 23 -10.60 -4.55 4.27
N GLU A 24 -11.81 -4.03 4.48
CA GLU A 24 -12.82 -4.66 5.34
C GLU A 24 -13.18 -6.07 4.87
N ALA A 25 -13.30 -6.28 3.56
CA ALA A 25 -13.63 -7.58 3.01
C ALA A 25 -12.54 -8.62 3.30
N TRP A 26 -11.27 -8.22 3.32
CA TRP A 26 -10.16 -9.10 3.70
C TRP A 26 -10.13 -9.36 5.20
N LEU A 27 -10.34 -8.33 6.02
CA LEU A 27 -10.45 -8.48 7.47
C LEU A 27 -11.57 -9.46 7.85
N LYS A 28 -12.77 -9.30 7.28
CA LYS A 28 -13.93 -10.20 7.48
C LYS A 28 -13.66 -11.65 7.02
N LYS A 29 -12.71 -11.86 6.12
CA LYS A 29 -12.27 -13.18 5.67
C LYS A 29 -11.19 -13.80 6.56
N GLY A 30 -10.78 -13.12 7.63
CA GLY A 30 -9.73 -13.59 8.55
C GLY A 30 -8.32 -13.39 8.02
N ALA A 31 -8.09 -12.38 7.17
CA ALA A 31 -6.73 -12.04 6.77
C ALA A 31 -5.92 -11.61 8.00
N GLU A 32 -4.74 -12.17 8.21
CA GLU A 32 -3.89 -11.85 9.37
C GLU A 32 -3.04 -10.59 9.19
N ARG A 33 -2.95 -10.09 7.95
CA ARG A 33 -2.15 -8.91 7.57
C ARG A 33 -2.61 -8.35 6.23
N LEU A 34 -2.57 -7.03 6.07
CA LEU A 34 -2.73 -6.39 4.76
C LEU A 34 -1.38 -5.92 4.19
N HIS A 35 -1.14 -6.23 2.92
CA HIS A 35 0.01 -5.75 2.17
C HIS A 35 -0.41 -4.75 1.09
N LEU A 36 0.08 -3.53 1.21
CA LEU A 36 -0.18 -2.42 0.29
C LEU A 36 1.07 -2.08 -0.53
N VAL A 37 0.85 -1.69 -1.79
CA VAL A 37 1.89 -1.18 -2.68
C VAL A 37 1.42 0.14 -3.29
N ASP A 38 2.07 1.25 -2.94
CA ASP A 38 1.86 2.55 -3.59
C ASP A 38 2.63 2.57 -4.93
N LEU A 39 1.97 2.15 -6.01
CA LEU A 39 2.54 2.15 -7.36
C LEU A 39 2.87 3.57 -7.85
N ASN A 40 2.03 4.56 -7.54
CA ASN A 40 2.29 5.96 -7.91
C ASN A 40 3.51 6.49 -7.14
N GLY A 41 3.63 6.13 -5.86
CA GLY A 41 4.80 6.44 -5.06
C GLY A 41 6.07 5.73 -5.53
N ALA A 42 5.93 4.50 -6.05
CA ALA A 42 7.03 3.77 -6.69
C ALA A 42 7.61 4.52 -7.89
N PHE A 43 6.77 5.08 -8.75
CA PHE A 43 7.20 5.87 -9.91
C PHE A 43 7.68 7.28 -9.52
N ALA A 44 7.03 7.93 -8.57
CA ALA A 44 7.33 9.31 -8.17
C ALA A 44 8.49 9.43 -7.16
N GLY A 45 8.91 8.32 -6.53
CA GLY A 45 9.89 8.29 -5.45
C GLY A 45 9.41 8.93 -4.15
N ARG A 46 8.10 9.14 -3.97
CA ARG A 46 7.49 9.76 -2.78
C ARG A 46 6.02 9.36 -2.64
N PRO A 47 5.44 9.34 -1.42
CA PRO A 47 4.03 8.97 -1.21
C PRO A 47 3.06 9.77 -2.09
N LYS A 48 2.10 9.08 -2.71
CA LYS A 48 1.08 9.71 -3.57
C LYS A 48 -0.36 9.35 -3.23
N ASN A 49 -0.57 8.22 -2.55
CA ASN A 49 -1.91 7.69 -2.31
C ASN A 49 -2.35 7.78 -0.84
N LYS A 50 -1.94 8.84 -0.13
CA LYS A 50 -2.21 9.01 1.31
C LYS A 50 -3.69 8.84 1.68
N ALA A 51 -4.61 9.48 0.96
CA ALA A 51 -6.03 9.40 1.27
C ALA A 51 -6.59 7.96 1.20
N ALA A 52 -6.10 7.16 0.25
CA ALA A 52 -6.49 5.75 0.14
C ALA A 52 -5.90 4.92 1.29
N ILE A 53 -4.66 5.18 1.67
CA ILE A 53 -3.97 4.50 2.78
C ILE A 53 -4.68 4.82 4.10
N ASP A 54 -4.98 6.09 4.36
CA ASP A 54 -5.72 6.53 5.55
C ASP A 54 -7.10 5.84 5.64
N ALA A 55 -7.80 5.73 4.50
CA ALA A 55 -9.09 5.05 4.43
C ALA A 55 -8.98 3.55 4.75
N ILE A 56 -7.94 2.88 4.26
CA ILE A 56 -7.66 1.48 4.57
C ILE A 56 -7.35 1.30 6.07
N LEU A 57 -6.45 2.13 6.61
CA LEU A 57 -6.04 2.06 8.02
C LEU A 57 -7.23 2.24 8.96
N LYS A 58 -8.11 3.19 8.64
CA LYS A 58 -9.36 3.39 9.38
C LYS A 58 -10.29 2.18 9.26
N ALA A 59 -10.38 1.57 8.08
CA ALA A 59 -11.29 0.46 7.82
C ALA A 59 -10.90 -0.84 8.54
N VAL A 60 -9.60 -1.06 8.78
CA VAL A 60 -9.11 -2.21 9.55
C VAL A 60 -8.98 -1.93 11.05
N ASP A 61 -9.12 -0.66 11.46
CA ASP A 61 -9.10 -0.19 12.85
C ASP A 61 -8.10 -0.91 13.77
N ARG A 62 -6.85 -1.06 13.30
CA ARG A 62 -5.75 -1.72 14.04
C ARG A 62 -5.98 -3.21 14.39
N GLU A 63 -7.04 -3.85 13.89
CA GLU A 63 -7.33 -5.28 14.14
C GLU A 63 -6.24 -6.19 13.56
N ILE A 64 -5.65 -5.80 12.43
CA ILE A 64 -4.58 -6.53 11.77
C ILE A 64 -3.46 -5.59 11.33
N PRO A 65 -2.19 -6.04 11.36
CA PRO A 65 -1.09 -5.22 10.91
C PRO A 65 -1.20 -4.88 9.43
N VAL A 66 -0.74 -3.68 9.08
CA VAL A 66 -0.67 -3.19 7.69
C VAL A 66 0.78 -2.93 7.32
N GLN A 67 1.21 -3.47 6.19
CA GLN A 67 2.54 -3.24 5.62
C GLN A 67 2.46 -2.47 4.31
N ILE A 68 3.37 -1.52 4.08
CA ILE A 68 3.40 -0.69 2.86
C ILE A 68 4.75 -0.73 2.15
N GLY A 69 4.71 -0.83 0.83
CA GLY A 69 5.87 -0.58 -0.04
C GLY A 69 5.52 0.40 -1.17
N GLY A 70 6.52 0.83 -1.93
CA GLY A 70 6.32 1.69 -3.11
C GLY A 70 7.28 2.88 -3.17
N GLY A 71 8.49 2.67 -3.69
CA GLY A 71 9.44 3.76 -3.98
C GLY A 71 10.01 4.48 -2.76
N ILE A 72 9.96 3.86 -1.58
CA ILE A 72 10.44 4.43 -0.33
C ILE A 72 11.96 4.40 -0.32
N ARG A 73 12.61 5.57 -0.28
CA ARG A 73 14.06 5.73 -0.46
C ARG A 73 14.75 6.56 0.63
N ASP A 74 13.99 7.12 1.56
CA ASP A 74 14.52 7.98 2.62
C ASP A 74 13.81 7.72 3.96
N MET A 75 14.49 8.12 5.05
CA MET A 75 13.99 7.95 6.41
C MET A 75 12.74 8.77 6.69
N ALA A 76 12.63 9.97 6.12
CA ALA A 76 11.48 10.85 6.35
C ALA A 76 10.17 10.20 5.86
N THR A 77 10.22 9.50 4.72
CA THR A 77 9.08 8.75 4.20
C THR A 77 8.74 7.54 5.07
N ILE A 78 9.76 6.85 5.61
CA ILE A 78 9.57 5.72 6.53
C ILE A 78 8.86 6.21 7.80
N GLU A 79 9.39 7.25 8.45
CA GLU A 79 8.81 7.87 9.65
C GLU A 79 7.37 8.31 9.40
N HIS A 80 7.11 8.99 8.29
CA HIS A 80 5.75 9.41 7.91
C HIS A 80 4.75 8.25 7.88
N TYR A 81 5.14 7.09 7.33
CA TYR A 81 4.25 5.93 7.27
C TYR A 81 4.04 5.30 8.64
N LEU A 82 5.11 5.12 9.41
CA LEU A 82 5.00 4.56 10.76
C LEU A 82 4.11 5.44 11.65
N ASP A 83 4.28 6.75 11.61
CA ASP A 83 3.47 7.72 12.35
C ASP A 83 2.01 7.74 11.91
N SER A 84 1.72 7.36 10.66
CA SER A 84 0.36 7.24 10.15
C SER A 84 -0.39 5.99 10.64
N GLY A 85 0.29 5.06 11.31
CA GLY A 85 -0.29 3.81 11.83
C GLY A 85 0.01 2.57 10.98
N ILE A 86 0.97 2.66 10.06
CA ILE A 86 1.54 1.50 9.34
C ILE A 86 2.50 0.75 10.27
N ASP A 87 2.39 -0.58 10.30
CA ASP A 87 3.21 -1.42 11.18
C ASP A 87 4.56 -1.78 10.55
N TYR A 88 4.61 -1.91 9.22
CA TYR A 88 5.82 -2.32 8.51
C TYR A 88 6.01 -1.54 7.22
N VAL A 89 7.23 -1.04 7.03
CA VAL A 89 7.65 -0.42 5.77
C VAL A 89 8.55 -1.38 5.00
N ILE A 90 8.16 -1.67 3.76
CA ILE A 90 8.88 -2.56 2.86
C ILE A 90 9.81 -1.74 1.98
N ILE A 91 11.10 -1.98 2.16
CA ILE A 91 12.16 -1.40 1.35
C ILE A 91 12.52 -2.39 0.25
N GLY A 92 12.29 -1.99 -1.00
CA GLY A 92 12.79 -2.70 -2.17
C GLY A 92 14.11 -2.11 -2.65
N THR A 93 14.84 -2.84 -3.50
CA THR A 93 15.96 -2.25 -4.24
C THR A 93 15.37 -1.36 -5.33
N GLY A 94 15.72 -0.06 -5.32
CA GLY A 94 15.38 0.81 -6.44
C GLY A 94 16.07 0.28 -7.70
N SER A 95 15.28 -0.05 -8.72
CA SER A 95 15.80 -0.16 -10.10
C SER A 95 16.59 1.11 -10.40
N ARG A 96 17.82 0.91 -10.88
CA ARG A 96 18.77 1.97 -11.26
C ARG A 96 18.15 3.02 -12.15
#